data_AF-R9XGV3-F1
#
_entry.id   AF-R9XGV3-F1
#
_cell.length_a   1.000
_cell.length_b   1.000
_cell.length_c   1.000
_cell.angle_alpha   90.00
_cell.angle_beta   90.00
_cell.angle_gamma   90.00
#
_symmetry.space_group_name_H-M   'P 1'
#
loop_
_entity.id
_entity.type
_entity.pdbx_description
1 polymer ?
#
loop_
_entity_poly.entity_id
_entity_poly.type
_entity_poly.pdbx_seq_one_letter_code
_entity_poly.pdbx_strand_id
1 'polypeptide(L)'
;MTDYASMTVAQLKDVLKERELPTQGLKAALVERLQQADAATAEAASEAARPDAEEQAPEAAEPTATPEESEPPTAEKRVAAEPRALSAEEMKQAAVAHLTKKLHRARKFGEDDAAVGALQKQLARLEKFGLDLTTQLAQELGFGRGPAAAVGKHAFHRRRGYHQGKKFKAQRR
;
A
#
# COMPACT_ATOMS: atom_id res chain seq x y z
N MET A 1 -13.11 27.15 23.22
CA MET A 1 -12.89 25.92 22.42
C MET A 1 -12.23 26.33 21.12
N THR A 2 -11.07 25.75 20.82
CA THR A 2 -10.30 26.00 19.60
C THR A 2 -10.95 25.30 18.41
N ASP A 3 -11.07 25.94 17.25
CA ASP A 3 -11.63 25.31 16.05
C ASP A 3 -10.55 24.61 15.21
N TYR A 4 -10.34 23.33 15.52
CA TYR A 4 -9.37 22.47 14.85
C TYR A 4 -9.76 22.07 13.41
N ALA A 5 -11.03 22.26 12.99
CA ALA A 5 -11.47 21.86 11.65
C ALA A 5 -10.81 22.71 10.54
N SER A 6 -10.52 23.98 10.87
CA SER A 6 -9.88 24.95 9.98
C SER A 6 -8.38 24.70 9.76
N MET A 7 -7.71 23.96 10.65
CA MET A 7 -6.27 23.72 10.59
C MET A 7 -5.88 22.66 9.54
N THR A 8 -4.65 22.75 9.05
CA THR A 8 -4.06 21.73 8.17
C THR A 8 -3.61 20.51 8.98
N VAL A 9 -3.45 19.36 8.32
CA VAL A 9 -2.98 18.12 8.98
C VAL A 9 -1.60 18.29 9.62
N ALA A 10 -0.72 19.12 9.04
CA ALA A 10 0.59 19.42 9.62
C ALA A 10 0.43 20.14 10.97
N GLN A 11 -0.35 21.23 10.99
CA GLN A 11 -0.64 21.99 12.21
C GLN A 11 -1.31 21.13 13.28
N LEU A 12 -2.29 20.31 12.91
CA LEU A 12 -2.95 19.40 13.86
C LEU A 12 -1.98 18.38 14.46
N LYS A 13 -1.03 17.86 13.68
CA LYS A 13 0.00 16.95 14.19
C LYS A 13 0.96 17.65 15.12
N ASP A 14 1.31 18.91 14.85
CA ASP A 14 2.22 19.66 15.72
C ASP A 14 1.56 19.92 17.08
N VAL A 15 0.29 20.35 17.10
CA VAL A 15 -0.49 20.49 18.35
C VAL A 15 -0.63 19.15 19.10
N LEU A 16 -0.83 18.05 18.39
CA LEU A 16 -0.89 16.71 19.01
C LEU A 16 0.46 16.30 19.61
N LYS A 17 1.59 16.62 18.97
CA LYS A 17 2.93 16.34 19.54
C LYS A 17 3.18 17.15 20.81
N GLU A 18 2.82 18.43 20.79
CA GLU A 18 2.96 19.32 21.96
C GLU A 18 2.17 18.80 23.17
N ARG A 19 1.06 18.10 22.91
CA ARG A 19 0.19 17.49 23.92
C ARG A 19 0.50 16.01 24.18
N GLU A 20 1.58 15.49 23.59
CA GLU A 20 2.01 14.08 23.69
C GLU A 20 0.91 13.07 23.27
N LEU A 21 0.00 13.49 22.39
CA LEU A 21 -1.08 12.67 21.89
C LEU A 21 -0.69 11.95 20.58
N PRO A 22 -1.27 10.78 20.29
CA PRO A 22 -1.02 10.08 19.04
C PRO A 22 -1.26 10.95 17.80
N THR A 23 -0.31 10.98 16.86
CA THR A 23 -0.37 11.77 15.61
C THR A 23 -0.82 10.97 14.38
N GLN A 24 -1.25 9.73 14.61
CA GLN A 24 -1.66 8.80 13.56
C GLN A 24 -3.17 8.93 13.27
N GLY A 25 -3.53 8.73 11.99
CA GLY A 25 -4.91 8.73 11.51
C GLY A 25 -5.21 9.77 10.43
N LEU A 26 -6.48 9.79 10.02
CA LEU A 26 -7.05 10.78 9.09
C LEU A 26 -7.30 12.12 9.81
N LYS A 27 -7.44 13.22 9.05
CA LYS A 27 -7.66 14.57 9.60
C LYS A 27 -8.79 14.61 10.64
N ALA A 28 -9.92 13.95 10.35
CA ALA A 28 -11.06 13.86 11.28
C ALA A 28 -10.67 13.26 12.64
N ALA A 29 -9.96 12.14 12.64
CA ALA A 29 -9.51 11.48 13.87
C ALA A 29 -8.52 12.34 14.68
N LEU A 30 -7.69 13.15 14.01
CA LEU A 30 -6.79 14.09 14.69
C LEU A 30 -7.59 15.23 15.37
N VAL A 31 -8.62 15.75 14.69
CA VAL A 31 -9.52 16.78 15.24
C VAL A 31 -10.29 16.26 16.44
N GLU A 32 -10.92 15.09 16.32
CA GLU A 32 -11.68 14.46 17.40
C GLU A 32 -10.81 14.26 18.65
N ARG A 33 -9.57 13.77 18.47
CA ARG A 33 -8.63 13.56 19.58
C ARG A 33 -8.28 14.86 20.32
N LEU A 34 -8.05 15.95 19.57
CA LEU A 34 -7.79 17.27 20.16
C LEU A 34 -9.02 17.82 20.90
N GLN A 35 -10.21 17.66 20.32
CA GLN A 35 -11.47 18.08 20.94
C GLN A 35 -11.78 17.28 22.21
N GLN A 36 -11.56 15.97 22.19
CA GLN A 36 -11.72 15.10 23.35
C GLN A 36 -10.74 15.45 24.47
N ALA A 37 -9.48 15.72 24.13
CA ALA A 37 -8.48 16.14 25.11
C ALA A 37 -8.85 17.50 25.75
N ASP A 38 -9.32 18.47 24.96
CA ASP A 38 -9.81 19.75 25.49
C ASP A 38 -11.05 19.59 26.36
N ALA A 39 -12.00 18.73 25.96
CA ALA A 39 -13.20 18.44 26.73
C ALA A 39 -12.87 17.75 28.07
N ALA A 40 -12.01 16.74 28.05
CA ALA A 40 -11.53 16.06 29.26
C ALA A 40 -10.77 17.01 30.20
N THR A 41 -9.97 17.93 29.64
CA THR A 41 -9.29 18.96 30.45
C THR A 41 -10.28 19.95 31.06
N ALA A 42 -11.35 20.31 30.34
CA ALA A 42 -12.39 21.20 30.85
C ALA A 42 -13.23 20.54 31.97
N GLU A 43 -13.52 19.24 31.86
CA GLU A 43 -14.22 18.48 32.91
C GLU A 43 -13.34 18.27 34.15
N ALA A 44 -12.05 17.95 33.96
CA ALA A 44 -11.09 17.83 35.07
C ALA A 44 -10.89 19.15 35.85
N ALA A 45 -11.08 20.31 35.20
CA ALA A 45 -11.04 21.62 35.87
C ALA A 45 -12.34 21.95 36.65
N SER A 46 -13.46 21.28 36.34
CA SER A 46 -14.74 21.45 37.04
C SER A 46 -14.92 20.49 38.22
N GLU A 47 -14.17 19.38 38.25
CA GLU A 47 -14.28 18.32 39.27
C GLU A 47 -13.25 18.47 40.42
N ALA A 48 -12.73 19.67 40.67
CA ALA A 48 -11.82 19.95 41.79
C ALA A 48 -12.56 20.41 43.08
N ALA A 49 -13.83 20.07 43.23
CA ALA A 49 -14.65 20.40 44.39
C ALA A 49 -15.63 19.28 44.79
N ARG A 50 -15.12 18.10 45.16
CA ARG A 50 -15.67 17.25 46.25
C ARG A 50 -14.76 16.03 46.53
N PRO A 51 -14.45 15.72 47.81
CA PRO A 51 -13.51 14.68 48.21
C PRO A 51 -14.17 13.30 48.38
N ASP A 52 -13.32 12.27 48.35
CA ASP A 52 -13.37 10.95 49.01
C ASP A 52 -14.73 10.29 49.32
N ALA A 53 -14.90 9.04 48.86
CA ALA A 53 -14.94 7.88 49.75
C ALA A 53 -15.24 6.55 49.01
N GLU A 54 -14.49 5.52 49.43
CA GLU A 54 -14.77 4.08 49.46
C GLU A 54 -14.73 3.30 48.11
N GLU A 55 -13.70 2.50 47.84
CA GLU A 55 -13.31 1.23 48.50
C GLU A 55 -14.13 0.03 48.03
N GLN A 56 -13.53 -0.80 47.16
CA GLN A 56 -13.45 -2.27 47.31
C GLN A 56 -12.82 -2.91 46.06
N ALA A 57 -11.57 -3.38 46.22
CA ALA A 57 -11.12 -4.66 45.67
C ALA A 57 -11.61 -5.77 46.65
N PRO A 58 -11.70 -7.07 46.32
CA PRO A 58 -11.02 -7.83 45.25
C PRO A 58 -12.04 -8.62 44.38
N GLU A 59 -11.69 -9.35 43.32
CA GLU A 59 -11.35 -10.78 43.42
C GLU A 59 -11.31 -11.38 41.99
N ALA A 60 -10.26 -12.17 41.74
CA ALA A 60 -10.13 -13.31 40.84
C ALA A 60 -10.83 -13.33 39.46
N ALA A 61 -10.04 -13.36 38.38
CA ALA A 61 -9.83 -14.57 37.58
C ALA A 61 -8.95 -14.27 36.33
N GLU A 62 -7.67 -14.59 36.41
CA GLU A 62 -6.95 -15.15 35.25
C GLU A 62 -7.11 -16.68 35.29
N PRO A 63 -6.81 -17.46 34.24
CA PRO A 63 -6.64 -17.19 32.81
C PRO A 63 -7.61 -18.09 32.00
N THR A 64 -7.50 -18.14 30.67
CA THR A 64 -7.40 -19.38 29.85
C THR A 64 -7.86 -19.12 28.42
N ALA A 65 -6.97 -19.45 27.49
CA ALA A 65 -7.17 -19.44 26.06
C ALA A 65 -8.15 -20.52 25.60
N THR A 66 -8.97 -20.21 24.60
CA THR A 66 -9.44 -21.18 23.61
C THR A 66 -9.54 -20.51 22.24
N PRO A 67 -8.62 -20.82 21.32
CA PRO A 67 -8.82 -20.70 19.88
C PRO A 67 -9.34 -22.04 19.33
N GLU A 68 -10.50 -22.02 18.66
CA GLU A 68 -11.00 -23.05 17.74
C GLU A 68 -11.62 -22.26 16.58
N GLU A 69 -11.04 -22.21 15.39
CA GLU A 69 -10.94 -23.28 14.40
C GLU A 69 -12.32 -23.75 13.91
N SER A 70 -12.70 -23.29 12.72
CA SER A 70 -13.61 -23.98 11.83
C SER A 70 -13.22 -23.60 10.40
N GLU A 71 -12.40 -24.48 9.86
CA GLU A 71 -11.92 -24.52 8.49
C GLU A 71 -13.04 -24.58 7.42
N PRO A 72 -12.71 -24.19 6.18
CA PRO A 72 -13.63 -24.07 5.05
C PRO A 72 -13.95 -25.44 4.41
N PRO A 73 -15.11 -25.60 3.74
CA PRO A 73 -15.28 -26.72 2.82
C PRO A 73 -14.54 -26.46 1.50
N THR A 74 -13.40 -27.14 1.37
CA THR A 74 -12.81 -27.73 0.16
C THR A 74 -13.90 -28.36 -0.74
N ALA A 75 -14.02 -27.99 -2.02
CA ALA A 75 -13.20 -28.39 -3.19
C ALA A 75 -13.87 -29.50 -4.01
N GLU A 76 -14.23 -29.18 -5.27
CA GLU A 76 -14.22 -30.06 -6.46
C GLU A 76 -14.51 -29.15 -7.66
N LYS A 77 -13.55 -28.83 -8.53
CA LYS A 77 -13.18 -29.67 -9.66
C LYS A 77 -11.80 -29.28 -10.21
N ARG A 78 -10.90 -30.24 -10.21
CA ARG A 78 -9.55 -30.19 -10.80
C ARG A 78 -9.61 -30.32 -12.33
N VAL A 79 -8.81 -29.56 -13.06
CA VAL A 79 -8.17 -30.00 -14.31
C VAL A 79 -6.74 -29.44 -14.40
N ALA A 80 -5.79 -30.37 -14.48
CA ALA A 80 -4.45 -30.30 -15.08
C ALA A 80 -3.38 -29.32 -14.52
N ALA A 81 -2.25 -29.92 -14.15
CA ALA A 81 -1.02 -29.33 -13.64
C ALA A 81 -0.03 -28.98 -14.76
N GLU A 82 0.77 -27.90 -14.59
CA GLU A 82 2.16 -27.69 -15.08
C GLU A 82 2.83 -26.55 -14.24
N PRO A 83 4.18 -26.42 -14.20
CA PRO A 83 4.96 -26.16 -12.98
C PRO A 83 5.00 -24.70 -12.48
N ARG A 84 5.36 -24.56 -11.20
CA ARG A 84 5.52 -23.33 -10.41
C ARG A 84 6.60 -22.38 -10.96
N ALA A 85 6.29 -21.67 -12.04
CA ALA A 85 6.55 -20.22 -12.08
C ALA A 85 5.46 -19.55 -11.24
N LEU A 86 5.65 -18.34 -10.69
CA LEU A 86 4.54 -17.55 -10.10
C LEU A 86 3.31 -17.75 -10.99
N SER A 87 2.28 -18.41 -10.48
CA SER A 87 1.32 -19.07 -11.35
C SER A 87 0.67 -18.01 -12.25
N ALA A 88 0.35 -18.35 -13.50
CA ALA A 88 -0.29 -17.38 -14.41
C ALA A 88 -1.55 -16.75 -13.78
N GLU A 89 -2.18 -17.48 -12.85
CA GLU A 89 -3.27 -17.03 -12.02
C GLU A 89 -2.85 -15.99 -10.98
N GLU A 90 -1.75 -16.17 -10.25
CA GLU A 90 -1.21 -15.15 -9.32
C GLU A 90 -0.90 -13.84 -10.05
N MET A 91 -0.26 -13.91 -11.23
CA MET A 91 0.03 -12.71 -12.03
C MET A 91 -1.24 -12.02 -12.51
N LYS A 92 -2.25 -12.80 -12.94
CA LYS A 92 -3.57 -12.29 -13.31
C LYS A 92 -4.27 -11.63 -12.13
N GLN A 93 -4.26 -12.27 -10.96
CA GLN A 93 -4.89 -11.75 -9.74
C GLN A 93 -4.22 -10.46 -9.28
N ALA A 94 -2.89 -10.40 -9.27
CA ALA A 94 -2.14 -9.18 -8.97
C ALA A 94 -2.50 -8.04 -9.94
N ALA A 95 -2.61 -8.34 -11.23
CA ALA A 95 -3.00 -7.36 -12.24
C ALA A 95 -4.45 -6.87 -12.09
N VAL A 96 -5.39 -7.78 -11.82
CA VAL A 96 -6.78 -7.44 -11.54
C VAL A 96 -6.88 -6.57 -10.29
N ALA A 97 -6.23 -6.96 -9.19
CA ALA A 97 -6.21 -6.20 -7.94
C ALA A 97 -5.61 -4.79 -8.11
N HIS A 98 -4.62 -4.64 -9.00
CA HIS A 98 -4.04 -3.35 -9.32
C HIS A 98 -5.00 -2.47 -10.14
N LEU A 99 -5.63 -3.02 -11.18
CA LEU A 99 -6.59 -2.28 -12.01
C LEU A 99 -7.86 -1.89 -11.24
N THR A 100 -8.38 -2.76 -10.37
CA THR A 100 -9.55 -2.43 -9.53
C THR A 100 -9.23 -1.26 -8.61
N LYS A 101 -8.07 -1.26 -7.94
CA LYS A 101 -7.62 -0.13 -7.11
C LYS A 101 -7.48 1.16 -7.92
N LYS A 102 -6.86 1.10 -9.10
CA LYS A 102 -6.76 2.26 -10.02
C LYS A 102 -8.16 2.76 -10.41
N LEU A 103 -9.08 1.87 -10.75
CA LEU A 103 -10.47 2.22 -11.10
C LEU A 103 -11.24 2.84 -9.93
N HIS A 104 -11.11 2.30 -8.73
CA HIS A 104 -11.73 2.87 -7.53
C HIS A 104 -11.20 4.27 -7.25
N ARG A 105 -9.89 4.49 -7.41
CA ARG A 105 -9.28 5.81 -7.29
C ARG A 105 -9.79 6.75 -8.39
N ALA A 106 -9.73 6.34 -9.65
CA ALA A 106 -10.18 7.13 -10.79
C ALA A 106 -11.63 7.62 -10.58
N ARG A 107 -12.54 6.72 -10.17
CA ARG A 107 -13.93 7.07 -9.84
C ARG A 107 -14.06 8.00 -8.64
N LYS A 108 -13.29 7.78 -7.57
CA LYS A 108 -13.36 8.57 -6.34
C LYS A 108 -12.81 9.99 -6.51
N PHE A 109 -11.77 10.13 -7.33
CA PHE A 109 -11.08 11.41 -7.54
C PHE A 109 -11.53 12.14 -8.81
N GLY A 110 -12.49 11.59 -9.57
CA GLY A 110 -13.06 12.23 -10.75
C GLY A 110 -12.07 12.35 -11.91
N GLU A 111 -11.30 11.31 -12.16
CA GLU A 111 -10.42 11.21 -13.34
C GLU A 111 -11.28 11.08 -14.62
N ASP A 112 -10.72 11.43 -15.79
CA ASP A 112 -11.48 11.48 -17.05
C ASP A 112 -12.22 10.17 -17.35
N ASP A 113 -13.48 10.26 -17.81
CA ASP A 113 -14.30 9.09 -18.18
C ASP A 113 -13.61 8.20 -19.22
N ALA A 114 -12.81 8.79 -20.10
CA ALA A 114 -11.98 8.07 -21.06
C ALA A 114 -10.93 7.17 -20.38
N ALA A 115 -10.29 7.66 -19.31
CA ALA A 115 -9.32 6.90 -18.52
C ALA A 115 -10.01 5.77 -17.75
N VAL A 116 -11.16 6.05 -17.13
CA VAL A 116 -11.98 5.03 -16.45
C VAL A 116 -12.41 3.94 -17.43
N GLY A 117 -12.85 4.31 -18.63
CA GLY A 117 -13.23 3.39 -19.70
C GLY A 117 -12.05 2.55 -20.20
N ALA A 118 -10.84 3.11 -20.28
CA ALA A 118 -9.64 2.37 -20.65
C ALA A 118 -9.28 1.29 -19.62
N LEU A 119 -9.34 1.63 -18.32
CA LEU A 119 -9.09 0.69 -17.22
C LEU A 119 -10.11 -0.46 -17.20
N GLN A 120 -11.40 -0.17 -17.42
CA GLN A 120 -12.44 -1.19 -17.53
C GLN A 120 -12.21 -2.16 -18.69
N LYS A 121 -11.81 -1.64 -19.87
CA LYS A 121 -11.47 -2.47 -21.03
C LYS A 121 -10.26 -3.35 -20.78
N GLN A 122 -9.23 -2.82 -20.11
CA GLN A 122 -8.06 -3.61 -19.71
C GLN A 122 -8.45 -4.75 -18.77
N LEU A 123 -9.30 -4.48 -17.77
CA LEU A 123 -9.80 -5.48 -16.83
C LEU A 123 -10.55 -6.60 -17.58
N ALA A 124 -11.46 -6.25 -18.49
CA ALA A 124 -12.19 -7.24 -19.30
C ALA A 124 -11.27 -8.07 -20.21
N ARG A 125 -10.20 -7.49 -20.77
CA ARG A 125 -9.18 -8.24 -21.53
C ARG A 125 -8.43 -9.22 -20.63
N LEU A 126 -8.01 -8.79 -19.43
CA LEU A 126 -7.30 -9.65 -18.48
C LEU A 126 -8.17 -10.82 -18.00
N GLU A 127 -9.46 -10.60 -17.78
CA GLU A 127 -10.38 -11.66 -17.38
C GLU A 127 -10.48 -12.75 -18.44
N LYS A 128 -10.61 -12.33 -19.72
CA LYS A 128 -10.76 -13.23 -20.87
C LYS A 128 -9.46 -13.92 -21.27
N PHE A 129 -8.36 -13.17 -21.34
CA PHE A 129 -7.11 -13.63 -21.95
C PHE A 129 -5.93 -13.74 -20.98
N GLY A 130 -6.03 -13.16 -19.79
CA GLY A 130 -4.92 -13.07 -18.82
C GLY A 130 -3.97 -11.89 -19.05
N LEU A 131 -2.90 -11.84 -18.25
CA LEU A 131 -1.88 -10.80 -18.30
C LEU A 131 -0.85 -11.09 -19.40
N ASP A 132 -0.60 -10.09 -20.24
CA ASP A 132 0.38 -10.16 -21.33
C ASP A 132 1.67 -9.44 -20.90
N LEU A 133 2.79 -10.16 -20.89
CA LEU A 133 4.11 -9.70 -20.41
C LEU A 133 4.71 -8.56 -21.25
N THR A 134 4.14 -8.31 -22.44
CA THR A 134 4.52 -7.19 -23.30
C THR A 134 3.72 -5.92 -23.03
N THR A 135 2.75 -5.95 -22.10
CA THR A 135 1.94 -4.76 -21.80
C THR A 135 2.63 -3.85 -20.78
N GLN A 136 2.27 -2.56 -20.80
CA GLN A 136 2.71 -1.60 -19.78
C GLN A 136 2.30 -2.06 -18.38
N LEU A 137 1.11 -2.64 -18.24
CA LEU A 137 0.63 -3.17 -16.97
C LEU A 137 1.57 -4.25 -16.41
N ALA A 138 2.09 -5.15 -17.25
CA ALA A 138 3.04 -6.16 -16.79
C ALA A 138 4.40 -5.56 -16.41
N GLN A 139 4.81 -4.47 -17.05
CA GLN A 139 6.03 -3.73 -16.68
C GLN A 139 5.85 -3.00 -15.33
N GLU A 140 4.69 -2.38 -15.10
CA GLU A 140 4.35 -1.72 -13.83
C GLU A 140 4.36 -2.72 -12.64
N LEU A 141 3.94 -3.96 -12.89
CA LEU A 141 3.93 -5.03 -11.90
C LEU A 141 5.26 -5.80 -11.81
N GLY A 142 6.25 -5.48 -12.64
CA GLY A 142 7.57 -6.13 -12.64
C GLY A 142 7.58 -7.55 -13.23
N PHE A 143 6.50 -8.00 -13.85
CA PHE A 143 6.41 -9.32 -14.48
C PHE A 143 6.95 -9.33 -15.92
N GLY A 144 6.94 -8.17 -16.59
CA GLY A 144 7.20 -8.07 -18.01
C GLY A 144 8.21 -7.00 -18.38
N ARG A 145 8.70 -7.08 -19.63
CA ARG A 145 9.59 -6.07 -20.19
C ARG A 145 8.82 -4.81 -20.59
N GLY A 146 7.50 -4.89 -20.80
CA GLY A 146 6.68 -3.81 -21.36
C GLY A 146 6.67 -3.81 -22.89
N PRO A 147 5.92 -2.89 -23.53
CA PRO A 147 5.75 -2.93 -24.98
C PRO A 147 7.08 -2.61 -25.64
N ALA A 148 7.39 -3.28 -26.75
CA ALA A 148 8.67 -3.12 -27.45
C ALA A 148 9.01 -1.65 -27.80
N ALA A 149 7.99 -0.79 -27.92
CA ALA A 149 8.13 0.64 -28.10
C ALA A 149 8.61 1.39 -26.83
N ALA A 150 8.24 0.94 -25.64
CA ALA A 150 8.66 1.51 -24.36
C ALA A 150 10.00 0.95 -23.88
N VAL A 151 10.35 -0.27 -24.29
CA VAL A 151 11.67 -0.82 -23.98
C VAL A 151 12.69 -0.25 -24.93
N GLY A 152 13.24 0.90 -24.56
CA GLY A 152 14.44 1.44 -25.18
C GLY A 152 15.41 0.28 -25.40
N LYS A 153 15.92 0.13 -26.63
CA LYS A 153 16.99 -0.82 -26.92
C LYS A 153 18.11 -0.45 -25.97
N HIS A 154 18.20 -1.12 -24.81
CA HIS A 154 19.37 -1.10 -23.97
C HIS A 154 20.43 -1.79 -24.82
N ALA A 155 21.04 -1.00 -25.71
CA ALA A 155 22.34 -1.24 -26.23
C ALA A 155 23.22 -1.21 -24.98
N PHE A 156 23.29 -2.36 -24.32
CA PHE A 156 24.51 -2.74 -23.64
C PHE A 156 25.56 -2.67 -24.74
N HIS A 157 26.13 -1.47 -24.91
CA HIS A 157 27.45 -1.31 -25.46
C HIS A 157 28.33 -2.09 -24.50
N ARG A 158 28.39 -3.41 -24.69
CA ARG A 158 29.63 -4.14 -24.54
C ARG A 158 30.56 -3.45 -25.51
N ARG A 159 31.17 -2.35 -25.06
CA ARG A 159 32.44 -1.88 -25.57
C ARG A 159 33.37 -3.05 -25.33
N ARG A 160 33.34 -3.97 -26.29
CA ARG A 160 34.36 -4.96 -26.55
C ARG A 160 35.63 -4.13 -26.61
N GLY A 161 36.37 -4.13 -25.51
CA GLY A 161 37.58 -3.35 -25.34
C GLY A 161 38.45 -3.62 -26.55
N TYR A 162 38.62 -2.60 -27.39
CA TYR A 162 39.57 -2.66 -28.48
C TYR A 162 40.94 -2.70 -27.80
N HIS A 163 41.43 -3.92 -27.60
CA HIS A 163 42.76 -4.20 -27.08
C HIS A 163 43.74 -3.74 -28.16
N GLN A 164 44.05 -2.43 -28.14
CA GLN A 164 45.10 -1.81 -28.93
C GLN A 164 46.42 -2.38 -28.41
N GLY A 165 46.81 -3.53 -28.97
CA GLY A 165 48.13 -4.10 -28.79
C GLY A 165 49.16 -3.15 -29.38
N LYS A 166 49.75 -2.29 -28.54
CA LYS A 166 50.96 -1.53 -28.87
C LYS A 166 52.13 -2.50 -28.99
N LYS A 167 52.26 -3.16 -30.14
CA LYS A 167 53.53 -3.75 -30.58
C LYS A 167 54.37 -2.62 -31.20
N PHE A 168 55.01 -1.80 -30.37
CA PHE A 168 56.09 -0.95 -30.87
C PHE A 168 57.39 -1.74 -30.88
N LYS A 169 57.81 -1.98 -32.12
CA LYS A 169 58.95 -2.70 -32.64
C LYS A 169 60.25 -2.27 -31.98
N ALA A 170 61.05 -3.24 -31.55
CA ALA A 170 62.45 -3.05 -31.20
C ALA A 170 63.21 -2.34 -32.34
N GLN A 171 63.95 -1.28 -32.01
CA GLN A 171 65.11 -0.89 -32.81
C GLN A 171 66.36 -1.05 -31.95
N ARG A 172 67.32 -1.70 -32.59
CA ARG A 172 68.61 -2.16 -32.08
C ARG A 172 69.52 -0.97 -31.80
N ARG A 173 70.49 -1.23 -30.91
CA ARG A 173 71.76 -0.51 -30.77
C ARG A 173 72.42 -0.24 -32.11
#